data_AF-A0A1T4X1C9-F1
#
_entry.id   AF-A0A1T4X1C9-F1
#
_cell.length_a   1.000
_cell.length_b   1.000
_cell.length_c   1.000
_cell.angle_alpha   90.00
_cell.angle_beta   90.00
_cell.angle_gamma   90.00
#
_symmetry.space_group_name_H-M   'P 1'
#
loop_
_entity.id
_entity.type
_entity.pdbx_description
1 polymer ?
#
loop_
_entity_poly.entity_id
_entity_poly.type
_entity_poly.pdbx_seq_one_letter_code
_entity_poly.pdbx_strand_id
1 'polypeptide(L)'
;MKRFFTYFSLSVITVMGIYTMIYAAKLPRTYDGKDTRAYDLIKNPSNYDVKSSDGVSNIIVKENLNKTHAVNAVTAVVFDFRGYDTLGESFILLTAVSGSFVILKNGRRKRDDFDEKKH
;
A
#
# COMPACT_ATOMS: atom_id res chain seq x y z
N MET A 1 -4.74 17.22 33.93
CA MET A 1 -3.82 17.86 32.96
C MET A 1 -3.35 16.95 31.83
N LYS A 2 -2.90 15.70 32.07
CA LYS A 2 -2.41 14.82 30.99
C LYS A 2 -3.41 14.58 29.84
N ARG A 3 -4.69 14.34 30.15
CA ARG A 3 -5.75 14.15 29.14
C ARG A 3 -5.99 15.40 28.29
N PHE A 4 -5.86 16.59 28.87
CA PHE A 4 -5.99 17.85 28.14
C PHE A 4 -4.89 17.99 27.09
N PHE A 5 -3.63 17.72 27.45
CA PHE A 5 -2.52 17.72 26.49
C PHE A 5 -2.70 16.67 25.38
N THR A 6 -3.27 15.50 25.70
CA THR A 6 -3.57 14.48 24.69
C THR A 6 -4.63 14.96 23.69
N TYR A 7 -5.76 15.50 24.17
CA TYR A 7 -6.82 16.00 23.29
C TYR A 7 -6.37 17.22 22.48
N PHE A 8 -5.57 18.10 23.09
CA PHE A 8 -5.00 19.25 22.40
C PHE A 8 -4.05 18.81 21.27
N SER A 9 -3.12 17.89 21.54
CA SER A 9 -2.22 17.35 20.52
C SER A 9 -2.98 16.67 19.37
N LEU A 10 -3.98 15.83 19.70
CA LEU A 10 -4.78 15.15 18.68
C LEU A 10 -5.57 16.13 17.81
N SER A 11 -6.09 17.20 18.42
CA SER A 11 -6.80 18.27 17.69
C SER A 11 -5.86 19.01 16.75
N VAL A 12 -4.65 19.36 17.20
CA VAL A 12 -3.63 20.03 16.36
C VAL A 12 -3.23 19.16 15.18
N ILE A 13 -2.95 17.87 15.41
CA ILE A 13 -2.59 16.92 14.33
C ILE A 13 -3.72 16.79 13.31
N THR A 14 -4.97 16.69 13.78
CA THR A 14 -6.13 16.53 12.90
C THR A 14 -6.35 17.78 12.04
N VAL A 15 -6.30 18.97 12.63
CA VAL A 15 -6.47 20.23 11.90
C VAL A 15 -5.34 20.41 10.87
N MET A 16 -4.10 20.14 11.25
CA MET A 16 -2.96 20.21 10.33
C MET A 16 -3.09 19.18 9.20
N GLY A 17 -3.54 17.96 9.50
CA GLY A 17 -3.78 16.91 8.50
C GLY A 17 -4.89 17.26 7.51
N ILE A 18 -5.97 17.88 7.97
CA ILE A 18 -7.04 18.37 7.09
C ILE A 18 -6.50 19.47 6.17
N TYR A 19 -5.73 20.41 6.73
CA TYR A 19 -5.12 21.49 5.95
C TYR A 19 -4.20 20.94 4.85
N THR A 20 -3.33 19.98 5.16
CA THR A 20 -2.43 19.37 4.17
C THR A 20 -3.20 18.60 3.10
N MET A 21 -4.28 17.89 3.45
CA MET A 21 -5.15 17.23 2.46
C MET A 21 -5.82 18.22 1.50
N ILE A 22 -6.36 19.34 2.02
CA ILE A 22 -6.98 20.38 1.18
C ILE A 22 -5.94 21.00 0.25
N TYR A 23 -4.73 21.27 0.75
CA TYR A 23 -3.64 21.80 -0.06
C TYR A 23 -3.23 20.82 -1.16
N ALA A 24 -3.05 19.54 -0.83
CA ALA A 24 -2.70 18.50 -1.78
C ALA A 24 -3.77 18.31 -2.87
N ALA A 25 -5.05 18.41 -2.52
CA ALA A 25 -6.16 18.30 -3.48
C ALA A 25 -6.21 19.44 -4.50
N LYS A 26 -5.60 20.60 -4.20
CA LYS A 26 -5.50 21.75 -5.11
C LYS A 26 -4.29 21.67 -6.05
N LEU A 27 -3.35 20.74 -5.81
CA LEU A 27 -2.19 20.58 -6.67
C LEU A 27 -2.63 20.10 -8.07
N PRO A 28 -1.96 20.55 -9.14
CA PRO A 28 -2.23 20.08 -10.49
C PRO A 28 -1.98 18.57 -10.58
N ARG A 29 -2.77 17.87 -11.40
CA ARG A 29 -2.56 16.44 -11.64
C ARG A 29 -1.23 16.24 -12.38
N THR A 30 -0.38 15.38 -11.84
CA THR A 30 0.95 15.07 -12.41
C THR A 30 0.88 14.32 -13.75
N TYR A 31 -0.21 13.57 -13.98
CA TYR A 31 -0.45 12.81 -15.22
C TYR A 31 -1.96 12.64 -15.45
N ASP A 32 -2.44 12.84 -16.69
CA ASP A 32 -3.86 12.73 -17.04
C ASP A 32 -4.21 11.60 -18.02
N GLY A 33 -3.20 10.93 -18.60
CA GLY A 33 -3.32 9.69 -19.38
C GLY A 33 -4.10 9.79 -20.69
N LYS A 34 -4.48 10.98 -21.15
CA LYS A 34 -5.39 11.14 -22.29
C LYS A 34 -4.79 10.73 -23.64
N ASP A 35 -3.47 10.85 -23.79
CA ASP A 35 -2.77 10.56 -25.05
C ASP A 35 -2.11 9.17 -25.09
N THR A 36 -2.40 8.30 -24.11
CA THR A 36 -1.69 7.02 -23.96
C THR A 36 -2.57 5.84 -24.35
N ARG A 37 -2.30 5.24 -25.51
CA ARG A 37 -2.92 3.97 -25.90
C ARG A 37 -2.03 2.80 -25.49
N ALA A 38 -2.55 1.90 -24.66
CA ALA A 38 -1.82 0.71 -24.17
C ALA A 38 -1.20 -0.14 -25.29
N TYR A 39 -1.85 -0.20 -26.45
CA TYR A 39 -1.36 -0.95 -27.61
C TYR A 39 -0.07 -0.35 -28.22
N ASP A 40 0.01 0.98 -28.30
CA ASP A 40 1.19 1.66 -28.87
C ASP A 40 2.42 1.51 -27.97
N LEU A 41 2.19 1.38 -26.65
CA LEU A 41 3.23 1.19 -25.64
C LEU A 41 3.93 -0.18 -25.73
N ILE A 42 3.20 -1.22 -26.14
CA ILE A 42 3.78 -2.57 -26.34
C ILE A 42 4.69 -2.58 -27.58
N LYS A 43 4.31 -1.83 -28.62
CA LYS A 43 5.09 -1.75 -29.85
C LYS A 43 6.32 -0.86 -29.73
N ASN A 44 6.23 0.22 -28.96
CA ASN A 44 7.34 1.17 -28.81
C ASN A 44 7.47 1.65 -27.35
N PRO A 45 8.03 0.81 -26.46
CA PRO A 45 8.12 1.09 -25.02
C PRO A 45 8.96 2.34 -24.68
N SER A 46 9.85 2.76 -25.59
CA SER A 46 10.69 3.95 -25.43
C SER A 46 9.97 5.28 -25.71
N ASN A 47 8.74 5.25 -26.25
CA ASN A 47 8.00 6.45 -26.67
C ASN A 47 7.03 6.98 -25.60
N TYR A 48 7.24 6.63 -24.32
CA TYR A 48 6.47 7.20 -23.22
C TYR A 48 6.72 8.71 -23.11
N ASP A 49 5.66 9.52 -23.03
CA ASP A 49 5.81 10.91 -22.60
C ASP A 49 6.10 10.96 -21.10
N VAL A 50 7.38 11.03 -20.79
CA VAL A 50 7.92 11.17 -19.43
C VAL A 50 8.33 12.60 -19.10
N LYS A 51 7.91 13.61 -19.89
CA LYS A 51 8.37 15.00 -19.69
C LYS A 51 8.04 15.55 -18.30
N SER A 52 6.96 15.05 -17.68
CA SER A 52 6.54 15.45 -16.33
C SER A 52 7.00 14.49 -15.23
N SER A 53 7.61 13.34 -15.54
CA SER A 53 8.04 12.37 -14.53
C SER A 53 9.47 12.66 -14.07
N ASP A 54 9.62 12.85 -12.76
CA ASP A 54 10.91 13.09 -12.12
C ASP A 54 11.35 11.88 -11.27
N GLY A 55 12.65 11.78 -11.02
CA GLY A 55 13.26 10.79 -10.13
C GLY A 55 13.00 9.33 -10.53
N VAL A 56 12.75 8.50 -9.51
CA VAL A 56 12.63 7.03 -9.63
C VAL A 56 11.47 6.62 -10.55
N SER A 57 10.38 7.39 -10.57
CA SER A 57 9.22 7.11 -11.41
C SER A 57 9.55 7.15 -12.90
N ASN A 58 10.44 8.06 -13.32
CA ASN A 58 10.88 8.16 -14.71
C ASN A 58 11.67 6.92 -15.15
N ILE A 59 12.57 6.45 -14.29
CA ILE A 59 13.39 5.25 -14.53
C ILE A 59 12.50 4.01 -14.61
N ILE A 60 11.57 3.84 -13.66
CA ILE A 60 10.63 2.72 -13.65
C ILE A 60 9.83 2.70 -14.96
N VAL A 61 9.23 3.81 -15.37
CA VAL A 61 8.40 3.84 -16.59
C VAL A 61 9.20 3.49 -17.84
N LYS A 62 10.44 3.99 -17.96
CA LYS A 62 11.31 3.73 -19.13
C LYS A 62 11.85 2.32 -19.18
N GLU A 63 12.28 1.78 -18.04
CA GLU A 63 13.03 0.53 -17.99
C GLU A 63 12.16 -0.68 -17.61
N ASN A 64 10.92 -0.46 -17.16
CA ASN A 64 10.03 -1.52 -16.68
C ASN A 64 9.97 -2.71 -17.64
N LEU A 65 9.54 -2.49 -18.89
CA LEU A 65 9.36 -3.60 -19.83
C LEU A 65 10.67 -4.35 -20.13
N ASN A 66 11.81 -3.67 -20.10
CA ASN A 66 13.12 -4.29 -20.34
C ASN A 66 13.61 -5.08 -19.12
N LYS A 67 13.37 -4.58 -17.90
CA LYS A 67 13.89 -5.18 -16.66
C LYS A 67 12.97 -6.27 -16.07
N THR A 68 11.67 -6.16 -16.26
CA THR A 68 10.67 -7.02 -15.62
C THR A 68 9.84 -7.82 -16.60
N HIS A 69 9.88 -7.46 -17.90
CA HIS A 69 9.00 -8.00 -18.94
C HIS A 69 7.49 -7.82 -18.66
N ALA A 70 7.12 -7.04 -17.64
CA ALA A 70 5.74 -6.79 -17.30
C ALA A 70 5.20 -5.58 -18.08
N VAL A 71 4.11 -5.79 -18.83
CA VAL A 71 3.41 -4.70 -19.53
C VAL A 71 2.75 -3.74 -18.53
N ASN A 72 2.32 -4.25 -17.37
CA ASN A 72 1.74 -3.44 -16.30
C ASN A 72 2.83 -2.95 -15.34
N ALA A 73 3.14 -1.66 -15.42
CA ALA A 73 4.12 -1.02 -14.54
C ALA A 73 3.76 -1.11 -13.05
N VAL A 74 2.47 -1.09 -12.68
CA VAL A 74 2.06 -1.21 -11.28
C VAL A 74 2.39 -2.61 -10.76
N THR A 75 2.05 -3.66 -11.52
CA THR A 75 2.38 -5.04 -11.16
C THR A 75 3.90 -5.22 -11.01
N ALA A 76 4.67 -4.65 -11.93
CA ALA A 76 6.12 -4.70 -11.88
C ALA A 76 6.71 -3.98 -10.66
N VAL A 77 6.13 -2.85 -10.25
CA VAL A 77 6.55 -2.18 -9.03
C VAL A 77 6.27 -3.04 -7.81
N VAL A 78 5.06 -3.61 -7.72
CA VAL A 78 4.63 -4.39 -6.55
C VAL A 78 5.38 -5.72 -6.44
N PHE A 79 5.69 -6.40 -7.55
CA PHE A 79 6.27 -7.75 -7.51
C PHE A 79 7.76 -7.81 -7.86
N ASP A 80 8.27 -6.93 -8.73
CA ASP A 80 9.68 -6.95 -9.14
C ASP A 80 10.50 -5.88 -8.41
N PHE A 81 10.24 -4.59 -8.66
CA PHE A 81 11.06 -3.51 -8.10
C PHE A 81 10.93 -3.39 -6.57
N ARG A 82 9.75 -3.66 -6.02
CA ARG A 82 9.45 -3.59 -4.57
C ARG A 82 8.81 -4.88 -4.07
N GLY A 83 9.19 -6.02 -4.64
CA GLY A 83 8.67 -7.34 -4.26
C GLY A 83 8.82 -7.66 -2.76
N TYR A 84 9.89 -7.17 -2.12
CA TYR A 84 10.11 -7.38 -0.69
C TYR A 84 9.08 -6.69 0.21
N ASP A 85 8.56 -5.51 -0.18
CA ASP A 85 7.51 -4.84 0.59
C ASP A 85 6.22 -5.66 0.56
N THR A 86 5.81 -6.13 -0.62
CA THR A 86 4.64 -6.99 -0.83
C THR A 86 4.77 -8.34 -0.14
N LEU A 87 5.97 -8.93 -0.15
CA LEU A 87 6.29 -10.13 0.61
C LEU A 87 6.11 -9.87 2.11
N GLY A 88 6.60 -8.73 2.61
CA GLY A 88 6.40 -8.31 4.00
C GLY A 88 4.92 -8.17 4.39
N GLU A 89 4.10 -7.53 3.55
CA GLU A 89 2.65 -7.43 3.75
C GLU A 89 1.99 -8.81 3.86
N SER A 90 2.39 -9.73 2.99
CA SER A 90 1.89 -11.12 3.00
C SER A 90 2.28 -11.85 4.30
N PHE A 91 3.50 -11.64 4.80
CA PHE A 91 3.93 -12.18 6.09
C PHE A 91 3.13 -11.59 7.25
N ILE A 92 2.87 -10.29 7.27
CA ILE A 92 2.05 -9.64 8.30
C ILE A 92 0.65 -10.25 8.34
N LEU A 93 0.01 -10.42 7.18
CA LEU A 93 -1.31 -11.05 7.09
C LEU A 93 -1.27 -12.51 7.53
N LEU A 94 -0.27 -13.28 7.11
CA LEU A 94 -0.08 -14.67 7.52
C LEU A 94 0.08 -14.79 9.04
N THR A 95 0.90 -13.94 9.66
CA THR A 95 1.10 -13.90 11.10
C THR A 95 -0.17 -13.50 11.83
N ALA A 96 -0.90 -12.50 11.34
CA ALA A 96 -2.17 -12.06 11.95
C ALA A 96 -3.23 -13.18 11.95
N VAL A 97 -3.38 -13.90 10.82
CA VAL A 97 -4.31 -15.02 10.71
C VAL A 97 -3.86 -16.20 11.57
N SER A 98 -2.58 -16.58 11.50
CA SER A 98 -2.03 -17.68 12.28
C SER A 98 -2.14 -17.43 13.79
N GLY A 99 -1.80 -16.22 14.24
CA GLY A 99 -1.92 -15.81 15.64
C GLY A 99 -3.37 -15.83 16.13
N SER A 100 -4.29 -15.27 15.33
CA SER A 100 -5.73 -15.29 15.65
C SER A 100 -6.26 -16.72 15.73
N PHE A 101 -5.85 -17.60 14.81
CA PHE A 101 -6.25 -19.01 14.78
C PHE A 101 -5.80 -19.76 16.04
N VAL A 102 -4.56 -19.57 16.48
CA VAL A 102 -4.03 -20.21 17.71
C VAL A 102 -4.80 -19.74 18.95
N ILE A 103 -5.08 -18.44 19.07
CA ILE A 103 -5.86 -17.88 20.19
C ILE A 103 -7.28 -18.48 20.22
N LEU A 104 -7.96 -18.54 19.07
CA LEU A 104 -9.31 -19.11 18.97
C LEU A 104 -9.33 -20.61 19.27
N LYS A 105 -8.34 -21.38 18.79
CA LYS A 105 -8.21 -22.81 19.06
C LYS A 105 -8.03 -23.10 20.55
N ASN A 106 -7.19 -22.33 21.24
CA ASN A 106 -6.97 -22.49 22.68
C ASN A 106 -8.17 -22.01 23.51
N GLY A 107 -8.90 -20.99 23.04
CA GLY A 107 -10.13 -20.52 23.68
C GLY A 107 -11.26 -21.55 23.66
N ARG A 108 -11.38 -22.36 22.60
CA ARG A 108 -12.36 -23.47 22.50
C ARG A 108 -12.07 -24.57 23.51
N ARG A 109 -10.83 -25.09 23.55
CA ARG A 109 -10.42 -26.15 24.50
C ARG A 109 -10.68 -25.78 25.95
N LYS A 110 -10.38 -24.53 26.35
CA LYS A 110 -10.64 -24.07 27.73
C LYS A 110 -12.13 -24.01 28.09
N ARG A 111 -13.02 -23.82 27.11
CA ARG A 111 -14.48 -23.85 27.32
C ARG A 111 -14.95 -25.28 27.52
N ASP A 112 -14.50 -26.18 26.66
CA ASP A 112 -14.85 -27.61 26.72
C ASP A 112 -14.40 -28.22 28.07
N ASP A 113 -13.17 -27.94 28.52
CA ASP A 113 -12.64 -28.39 29.82
C ASP A 113 -13.39 -27.78 31.03
N PHE A 114 -13.97 -26.58 30.88
CA PHE A 114 -14.73 -25.91 31.94
C PHE A 114 -16.14 -26.49 32.07
N ASP A 115 -16.78 -26.81 30.94
CA ASP A 115 -18.10 -27.42 30.90
C ASP A 115 -18.07 -28.89 31.41
N GLU A 116 -16.98 -29.63 31.12
CA GLU A 116 -16.79 -31.01 31.64
C GLU A 116 -16.63 -31.05 33.17
N LYS A 117 -15.92 -30.08 33.77
CA LYS A 117 -15.74 -30.01 35.24
C LYS A 117 -16.98 -29.56 36.02
N LYS A 118 -18.02 -29.10 35.33
CA LYS A 118 -19.26 -28.62 35.94
C LYS A 118 -20.32 -29.73 36.08
N HIS A 119 -20.08 -30.89 35.46
CA HIS A 119 -20.88 -32.11 35.56
C HIS A 119 -20.22 -33.12 36.50
#